data_AF-A0A7I7JKI0-F1
#
_entry.id   AF-A0A7I7JKI0-F1
#
_cell.length_a   1.000
_cell.length_b   1.000
_cell.length_c   1.000
_cell.angle_alpha   90.00
_cell.angle_beta   90.00
_cell.angle_gamma   90.00
#
_symmetry.space_group_name_H-M   'P 1'
#
loop_
_entity.id
_entity.type
_entity.pdbx_description
1 polymer ?
#
loop_
_entity_poly.entity_id
_entity_poly.type
_entity_poly.pdbx_seq_one_letter_code
_entity_poly.pdbx_strand_id
1 'polypeptide(L)'
;MRTPRPTTAPPSTSTPAAPPSSSTPGKPGDAIALPPDENGYVFIETKSGRTRCQISTRQVDCEAEFTNSPLKGGEHANGVSVSSDGTVQWVLGNLGDIPVVTIDYLTYQAEGWKIDADVEGTRFTNDRTGHGMFVSIDNVETF
;
A
#
# COMPACT_ATOMS: atom_id res chain seq x y z
N MET A 1 29.74 0.26 67.22
CA MET A 1 29.07 -0.75 66.38
C MET A 1 28.46 -0.06 65.16
N ARG A 2 28.48 -0.72 64.00
CA ARG A 2 28.33 -0.18 62.63
C ARG A 2 26.95 -0.57 62.04
N THR A 3 26.39 0.25 61.13
CA THR A 3 25.38 -0.06 60.06
C THR A 3 23.87 -0.20 60.45
N PRO A 4 22.90 0.01 59.54
CA PRO A 4 22.67 1.09 58.56
C PRO A 4 21.24 1.73 58.60
N ARG A 5 21.08 2.80 57.81
CA ARG A 5 19.84 3.54 57.50
C ARG A 5 18.91 2.73 56.56
N PRO A 6 17.60 2.65 56.81
CA PRO A 6 16.64 2.22 55.79
C PRO A 6 16.24 3.40 54.89
N THR A 7 16.43 3.24 53.59
CA THR A 7 15.97 4.16 52.54
C THR A 7 14.53 3.79 52.17
N THR A 8 13.59 4.71 52.35
CA THR A 8 12.20 4.57 51.91
C THR A 8 12.13 4.75 50.38
N ALA A 9 11.59 3.76 49.67
CA ALA A 9 11.35 3.83 48.23
C ALA A 9 10.18 4.78 47.89
N PRO A 10 10.20 5.50 46.75
CA PRO A 10 9.07 6.31 46.30
C PRO A 10 7.93 5.45 45.71
N PRO A 11 6.69 5.95 45.73
CA PRO A 11 5.51 5.22 45.25
C PRO A 11 5.51 5.06 43.72
N SER A 12 5.11 3.87 43.26
CA SER A 12 4.91 3.55 41.85
C SER A 12 3.67 4.28 41.32
N THR A 13 3.87 5.31 40.50
CA THR A 13 2.81 5.90 39.68
C THR A 13 2.37 4.89 38.64
N SER A 14 1.09 4.50 38.68
CA SER A 14 0.42 3.71 37.65
C SER A 14 0.47 4.43 36.30
N THR A 15 1.21 3.87 35.35
CA THR A 15 1.26 4.34 33.95
C THR A 15 -0.07 4.02 33.26
N PRO A 16 -0.73 4.98 32.60
CA PRO A 16 -1.87 4.70 31.73
C PRO A 16 -1.44 3.82 30.55
N ALA A 17 -2.25 2.81 30.23
CA ALA A 17 -2.05 1.90 29.11
C ALA A 17 -1.91 2.69 27.79
N ALA A 18 -0.86 2.40 27.03
CA ALA A 18 -0.63 2.94 25.70
C ALA A 18 -1.78 2.54 24.74
N PRO A 19 -2.20 3.42 23.81
CA PRO A 19 -3.08 3.04 22.71
C PRO A 19 -2.45 1.92 21.86
N PRO A 20 -3.24 1.08 21.17
CA PRO A 20 -2.70 0.06 20.29
C PRO A 20 -1.80 0.69 19.23
N SER A 21 -0.61 0.12 19.04
CA SER A 21 0.39 0.57 18.09
C SER A 21 -0.18 0.58 16.67
N SER A 22 -0.53 1.76 16.15
CA SER A 22 -0.49 1.98 14.72
C SER A 22 0.98 1.91 14.32
N SER A 23 1.34 0.80 13.68
CA SER A 23 2.62 0.59 13.02
C SER A 23 3.00 1.86 12.26
N THR A 24 4.01 2.58 12.73
CA THR A 24 4.62 3.68 11.99
C THR A 24 5.47 3.06 10.89
N PRO A 25 5.13 3.20 9.59
CA PRO A 25 6.01 2.79 8.51
C PRO A 25 7.31 3.61 8.58
N GLY A 26 8.42 2.98 8.20
CA GLY A 26 9.75 3.57 8.28
C GLY A 26 9.81 4.95 7.62
N LYS A 27 10.42 5.90 8.33
CA LYS A 27 10.83 7.25 7.90
C LYS A 27 10.52 7.61 6.42
N PRO A 28 9.44 8.38 6.15
CA PRO A 28 9.22 8.98 4.83
C PRO A 28 10.21 10.14 4.65
N GLY A 29 11.26 9.91 3.87
CA GLY A 29 12.16 10.99 3.42
C GLY A 29 11.63 11.68 2.16
N ASP A 30 11.04 10.91 1.24
CA ASP A 30 10.68 11.36 -0.11
C ASP A 30 9.31 10.86 -0.61
N ALA A 31 8.63 9.98 0.14
CA ALA A 31 7.34 9.43 -0.30
C ALA A 31 6.16 10.32 0.10
N ILE A 32 5.30 10.66 -0.86
CA ILE A 32 4.10 11.47 -0.65
C ILE A 32 2.98 10.59 -0.10
N ALA A 33 2.47 10.90 1.09
CA ALA A 33 1.37 10.15 1.69
C ALA A 33 0.04 10.44 0.97
N LEU A 34 -0.67 9.39 0.59
CA LEU A 34 -2.01 9.42 0.02
C LEU A 34 -2.99 8.92 1.08
N PRO A 35 -3.87 9.79 1.61
CA PRO A 35 -4.83 9.39 2.63
C PRO A 35 -5.94 8.51 2.03
N PRO A 36 -6.40 7.47 2.73
CA PRO A 36 -7.56 6.69 2.32
C PRO A 36 -8.88 7.44 2.47
N ASP A 37 -9.90 6.99 1.74
CA ASP A 37 -11.29 7.41 1.94
C ASP A 37 -11.90 6.80 3.22
N GLU A 38 -13.17 7.13 3.49
CA GLU A 38 -13.90 6.69 4.68
C GLU A 38 -13.99 5.15 4.83
N ASN A 39 -13.82 4.41 3.73
CA ASN A 39 -13.85 2.95 3.69
C ASN A 39 -12.44 2.32 3.76
N GLY A 40 -11.38 3.11 3.81
CA GLY A 40 -10.00 2.61 3.87
C GLY A 40 -9.41 2.24 2.51
N TYR A 41 -9.88 2.83 1.41
CA TYR A 41 -9.27 2.65 0.09
C TYR A 41 -8.60 3.93 -0.39
N VAL A 42 -7.55 3.77 -1.19
CA VAL A 42 -6.91 4.86 -1.92
C VAL A 42 -7.05 4.57 -3.40
N PHE A 43 -7.70 5.47 -4.13
CA PHE A 43 -7.86 5.37 -5.57
C PHE A 43 -6.86 6.32 -6.23
N ILE A 44 -5.98 5.77 -7.08
CA ILE A 44 -5.01 6.55 -7.83
C ILE A 44 -5.18 6.34 -9.33
N GLU A 45 -4.72 7.33 -10.09
CA GLU A 45 -4.57 7.23 -11.53
C GLU A 45 -3.20 7.76 -11.92
N THR A 46 -2.50 7.03 -12.78
CA THR A 46 -1.21 7.51 -13.30
C THR A 46 -1.42 8.77 -14.13
N LYS A 47 -0.44 9.68 -14.15
CA LYS A 47 -0.46 10.90 -14.98
C LYS A 47 -0.89 10.69 -16.44
N SER A 48 -0.58 9.53 -17.01
CA SER A 48 -0.96 9.15 -18.38
C SER A 48 -2.45 8.83 -18.56
N GLY A 49 -3.21 8.65 -17.48
CA GLY A 49 -4.61 8.21 -17.50
C GLY A 49 -4.81 6.75 -17.92
N ARG A 50 -3.73 5.98 -18.11
CA ARG A 50 -3.79 4.61 -18.65
C ARG A 50 -4.01 3.53 -17.60
N THR A 51 -3.62 3.80 -16.35
CA THR A 51 -3.69 2.84 -15.25
C THR A 51 -4.35 3.51 -14.05
N ARG A 52 -5.35 2.82 -13.50
CA ARG A 52 -6.04 3.18 -12.27
C ARG A 52 -5.81 2.09 -11.23
N CYS A 53 -5.59 2.44 -9.97
CA CYS A 53 -5.43 1.43 -8.93
C CYS A 53 -6.22 1.80 -7.67
N GLN A 54 -6.88 0.79 -7.11
CA GLN A 54 -7.44 0.79 -5.77
C GLN A 54 -6.45 0.12 -4.82
N ILE A 55 -6.11 0.80 -3.74
CA ILE A 55 -5.12 0.35 -2.77
C ILE A 55 -5.82 0.22 -1.41
N SER A 56 -5.60 -0.89 -0.73
CA SER A 56 -6.06 -1.15 0.62
C SER A 56 -4.94 -1.80 1.43
N THR A 57 -5.10 -1.86 2.75
CA THR A 57 -4.11 -2.57 3.60
C THR A 57 -3.88 -4.04 3.23
N ARG A 58 -4.84 -4.68 2.53
CA ARG A 58 -4.78 -6.11 2.19
C ARG A 58 -4.28 -6.39 0.79
N GLN A 59 -4.64 -5.53 -0.17
CA GLN A 59 -4.38 -5.76 -1.58
C GLN A 59 -4.36 -4.46 -2.37
N VAL A 60 -3.72 -4.52 -3.53
CA VAL A 60 -3.74 -3.48 -4.57
C VAL A 60 -4.38 -4.08 -5.82
N ASP A 61 -5.43 -3.44 -6.30
CA ASP A 61 -6.16 -3.80 -7.52
C ASP A 61 -5.92 -2.72 -8.57
N CYS A 62 -5.23 -3.05 -9.65
CA CYS A 62 -4.97 -2.13 -10.75
C CYS A 62 -5.76 -2.52 -12.00
N GLU A 63 -6.44 -1.55 -12.58
CA GLU A 63 -7.16 -1.63 -13.85
C GLU A 63 -6.40 -0.85 -14.92
N ALA A 64 -6.19 -1.49 -16.06
CA ALA A 64 -5.56 -0.88 -17.22
C ALA A 64 -5.94 -1.64 -18.50
N GLU A 65 -5.78 -0.99 -19.65
CA GLU A 65 -5.91 -1.66 -20.96
C GLU A 65 -4.64 -2.44 -21.29
N PHE A 66 -4.41 -3.55 -20.58
CA PHE A 66 -3.22 -4.39 -20.75
C PHE A 66 -3.12 -4.96 -22.17
N THR A 67 -1.93 -4.86 -22.78
CA THR A 67 -1.68 -5.39 -24.14
C THR A 67 -1.41 -6.90 -24.15
N ASN A 68 -0.97 -7.47 -23.02
CA ASN A 68 -0.55 -8.86 -22.92
C ASN A 68 -1.18 -9.62 -21.74
N SER A 69 -2.42 -9.25 -21.36
CA SER A 69 -3.11 -9.92 -20.26
C SER A 69 -3.68 -11.29 -20.67
N PRO A 70 -3.77 -12.24 -19.72
CA PRO A 70 -4.34 -13.55 -19.98
C PRO A 70 -5.85 -13.49 -20.25
N LEU A 71 -6.35 -14.46 -21.02
CA LEU A 71 -7.78 -14.64 -21.23
C LEU A 71 -8.44 -15.20 -19.97
N LYS A 72 -9.43 -14.47 -19.45
CA LYS A 72 -10.34 -14.89 -18.38
C LYS A 72 -11.73 -14.97 -18.98
N GLY A 73 -12.37 -16.14 -18.94
CA GLY A 73 -13.73 -16.29 -19.46
C GLY A 73 -13.91 -15.97 -20.94
N GLY A 74 -12.84 -15.97 -21.74
CA GLY A 74 -12.87 -15.64 -23.17
C GLY A 74 -12.50 -14.18 -23.51
N GLU A 75 -12.25 -13.34 -22.51
CA GLU A 75 -11.85 -11.94 -22.69
C GLU A 75 -10.51 -11.65 -21.99
N HIS A 76 -9.74 -10.69 -22.51
CA HIS A 76 -8.48 -10.26 -21.92
C HIS A 76 -8.73 -9.59 -20.56
N ALA A 77 -8.05 -10.06 -19.52
CA ALA A 77 -8.16 -9.45 -18.20
C ALA A 77 -7.77 -7.96 -18.26
N ASN A 78 -8.62 -7.09 -17.74
CA ASN A 78 -8.39 -5.65 -17.66
C ASN A 78 -7.96 -5.20 -16.27
N GLY A 79 -7.86 -6.13 -15.31
CA GLY A 79 -7.38 -5.86 -13.97
C GLY A 79 -6.42 -6.92 -13.44
N VAL A 80 -5.54 -6.49 -12.55
CA VAL A 80 -4.65 -7.35 -11.78
C VAL A 80 -4.69 -6.95 -10.30
N SER A 81 -4.80 -7.95 -9.44
CA SER A 81 -4.81 -7.79 -7.99
C SER A 81 -3.57 -8.43 -7.40
N VAL A 82 -2.89 -7.74 -6.48
CA VAL A 82 -1.83 -8.30 -5.65
C VAL A 82 -2.21 -8.15 -4.18
N SER A 83 -2.17 -9.25 -3.45
CA SER A 83 -2.39 -9.27 -2.01
C SER A 83 -1.08 -8.99 -1.26
N SER A 84 -1.18 -8.53 -0.02
CA SER A 84 -0.04 -8.23 0.86
C SER A 84 0.89 -9.41 1.14
N ASP A 85 0.41 -10.65 0.95
CA ASP A 85 1.18 -11.89 0.99
C ASP A 85 1.87 -12.25 -0.34
N GLY A 86 1.70 -11.43 -1.39
CA GLY A 86 2.30 -11.63 -2.71
C GLY A 86 1.44 -12.47 -3.67
N THR A 87 0.26 -12.93 -3.26
CA THR A 87 -0.65 -13.64 -4.16
C THR A 87 -1.19 -12.70 -5.25
N VAL A 88 -1.05 -13.08 -6.52
CA VAL A 88 -1.51 -12.29 -7.66
C VAL A 88 -2.60 -12.97 -8.46
N GLN A 89 -3.60 -12.18 -8.86
CA GLN A 89 -4.79 -12.65 -9.56
C GLN A 89 -5.17 -11.68 -10.67
N TRP A 90 -5.32 -12.21 -11.88
CA TRP A 90 -5.94 -11.48 -12.98
C TRP A 90 -7.46 -11.51 -12.84
N VAL A 91 -8.07 -10.34 -12.98
CA VAL A 91 -9.51 -10.12 -12.81
C VAL A 91 -10.08 -9.41 -14.02
N LEU A 92 -11.36 -9.71 -14.30
CA LEU A 92 -12.20 -8.89 -15.16
C LEU A 92 -13.03 -8.02 -14.24
N GLY A 93 -12.73 -6.74 -14.18
CA GLY A 93 -13.31 -5.81 -13.23
C GLY A 93 -13.58 -4.46 -13.86
N ASN A 94 -14.43 -3.67 -13.22
CA ASN A 94 -14.51 -2.25 -13.50
C ASN A 94 -14.49 -1.51 -12.18
N LEU A 95 -13.44 -0.73 -11.93
CA LEU A 95 -13.34 0.17 -10.78
C LEU A 95 -14.42 1.26 -10.83
N GLY A 96 -15.01 1.51 -12.00
CA GLY A 96 -16.09 2.48 -12.18
C GLY A 96 -15.62 3.92 -12.21
N ASP A 97 -16.59 4.84 -12.15
CA ASP A 97 -16.35 6.27 -12.09
C ASP A 97 -16.21 6.72 -10.64
N ILE A 98 -15.05 6.41 -10.03
CA ILE A 98 -14.70 6.79 -8.67
C ILE A 98 -13.71 7.96 -8.72
N PRO A 99 -13.78 8.95 -7.79
CA PRO A 99 -12.76 9.97 -7.67
C PRO A 99 -11.37 9.34 -7.45
N VAL A 100 -10.45 9.61 -8.37
CA VAL A 100 -9.06 9.16 -8.29
C VAL A 100 -8.14 10.33 -7.96
N VAL A 101 -7.06 10.05 -7.24
CA VAL A 101 -5.95 10.98 -7.10
C VAL A 101 -4.98 10.74 -8.25
N THR A 102 -4.84 11.72 -9.14
CA THR A 102 -3.82 11.64 -10.19
C THR A 102 -2.43 11.80 -9.57
N ILE A 103 -1.56 10.82 -9.82
CA ILE A 103 -0.18 10.81 -9.34
C ILE A 103 0.82 11.09 -10.46
N ASP A 104 1.89 11.82 -10.14
CA ASP A 104 3.04 12.07 -11.02
C ASP A 104 4.05 10.92 -10.94
N TYR A 105 5.15 11.02 -11.69
CA TYR A 105 6.27 10.07 -11.62
C TYR A 105 7.13 10.31 -10.38
N LEU A 106 6.58 9.98 -9.22
CA LEU A 106 7.15 10.16 -7.89
C LEU A 106 6.86 8.93 -7.03
N THR A 107 7.47 8.89 -5.85
CA THR A 107 7.20 7.89 -4.84
C THR A 107 6.07 8.36 -3.93
N TYR A 108 5.10 7.48 -3.66
CA TYR A 108 3.97 7.70 -2.78
C TYR A 108 3.89 6.60 -1.72
N GLN A 109 3.11 6.85 -0.67
CA GLN A 109 2.70 5.83 0.30
C GLN A 109 1.21 5.86 0.56
N ALA A 110 0.59 4.68 0.58
CA ALA A 110 -0.83 4.49 0.87
C ALA A 110 -1.03 3.15 1.58
N GLU A 111 -1.80 3.11 2.67
CA GLU A 111 -2.25 1.86 3.30
C GLU A 111 -1.15 0.82 3.61
N GLY A 112 0.09 1.26 3.86
CA GLY A 112 1.24 0.38 4.11
C GLY A 112 1.90 -0.19 2.83
N TRP A 113 1.63 0.45 1.69
CA TRP A 113 2.28 0.20 0.41
C TRP A 113 3.11 1.41 0.01
N LYS A 114 4.36 1.13 -0.40
CA LYS A 114 5.17 2.06 -1.17
C LYS A 114 4.82 1.93 -2.64
N ILE A 115 4.59 3.07 -3.28
CA ILE A 115 4.16 3.19 -4.67
C ILE A 115 5.24 3.99 -5.39
N ASP A 116 6.03 3.35 -6.24
CA ASP A 116 6.99 4.04 -7.10
C ASP A 116 6.39 4.15 -8.49
N ALA A 117 5.87 5.33 -8.84
CA ALA A 117 5.29 5.60 -10.14
C ALA A 117 6.34 6.16 -11.10
N ASP A 118 6.43 5.57 -12.28
CA ASP A 118 7.37 5.96 -13.33
C ASP A 118 6.69 5.93 -14.71
N VAL A 119 7.39 6.43 -15.73
CA VAL A 119 6.91 6.39 -17.12
C VAL A 119 6.79 4.96 -17.65
N GLU A 120 7.62 4.03 -17.15
CA GLU A 120 7.58 2.63 -17.57
C GLU A 120 6.44 1.84 -16.90
N GLY A 121 5.97 2.28 -15.73
CA GLY A 121 4.93 1.61 -14.96
C GLY A 121 4.95 2.02 -13.49
N THR A 122 4.12 1.36 -12.68
CA THR A 122 4.01 1.63 -11.25
C THR A 122 4.40 0.39 -10.45
N ARG A 123 5.31 0.54 -9.49
CA ARG A 123 5.70 -0.54 -8.57
C ARG A 123 5.03 -0.34 -7.22
N PHE A 124 4.27 -1.32 -6.80
CA PHE A 124 3.68 -1.43 -5.48
C PHE A 124 4.51 -2.39 -4.65
N THR A 125 4.91 -1.98 -3.45
CA THR A 125 5.66 -2.80 -2.50
C THR A 125 5.01 -2.70 -1.13
N ASN A 126 4.62 -3.82 -0.55
CA ASN A 126 4.09 -3.85 0.80
C ASN A 126 5.23 -3.61 1.80
N ASP A 127 5.10 -2.59 2.64
CA ASP A 127 6.16 -2.20 3.58
C ASP A 127 6.43 -3.27 4.66
N ARG A 128 5.46 -4.17 4.91
CA ARG A 128 5.58 -5.20 5.95
C ARG A 128 6.21 -6.48 5.43
N THR A 129 5.81 -6.94 4.25
CA THR A 129 6.23 -8.24 3.71
C THR A 129 7.32 -8.10 2.66
N GLY A 130 7.47 -6.91 2.06
CA GLY A 130 8.33 -6.70 0.90
C GLY A 130 7.77 -7.26 -0.40
N HIS A 131 6.59 -7.90 -0.36
CA HIS A 131 5.94 -8.42 -1.56
C HIS A 131 5.24 -7.32 -2.34
N GLY A 132 5.03 -7.55 -3.63
CA GLY A 132 4.42 -6.53 -4.46
C GLY A 132 4.23 -6.90 -5.90
N MET A 133 3.87 -5.90 -6.68
CA MET A 133 3.84 -6.01 -8.13
C MET A 133 4.36 -4.75 -8.80
N PHE A 134 5.00 -4.93 -9.95
CA PHE A 134 5.16 -3.90 -10.94
C PHE A 134 4.05 -4.07 -11.98
N VAL A 135 3.33 -2.99 -12.27
CA VAL A 135 2.24 -2.98 -13.24
C VAL A 135 2.50 -1.90 -14.29
N SER A 136 2.49 -2.31 -15.54
CA SER A 136 2.45 -1.44 -16.71
C SER A 136 1.46 -1.99 -17.72
N ILE A 137 1.21 -1.24 -18.78
CA ILE A 137 0.29 -1.68 -19.83
C ILE A 137 0.84 -2.93 -20.55
N ASP A 138 2.15 -3.00 -20.70
CA ASP A 138 2.82 -4.05 -21.46
C ASP A 138 3.22 -5.25 -20.61
N ASN A 139 3.43 -5.05 -19.30
CA ASN A 139 3.95 -6.11 -18.43
C ASN A 139 3.47 -5.98 -17.00
N VAL A 140 3.28 -7.14 -16.35
CA VAL A 140 3.01 -7.22 -14.91
C VAL A 140 3.94 -8.25 -14.29
N GLU A 141 4.66 -7.85 -13.25
CA GLU A 141 5.64 -8.68 -12.54
C GLU A 141 5.36 -8.65 -11.05
N THR A 142 5.68 -9.73 -10.36
CA THR A 142 5.37 -9.92 -8.94
C THR A 142 6.63 -10.38 -8.20
N PHE A 143 6.80 -9.98 -6.95
CA PHE A 143 7.98 -10.31 -6.14
C PHE A 143 7.63 -10.46 -4.66
#